data_AF-A0A353IQH1-F1
#
_entry.id   AF-A0A353IQH1-F1
#
_cell.length_a   1.000
_cell.length_b   1.000
_cell.length_c   1.000
_cell.angle_alpha   90.00
_cell.angle_beta   90.00
_cell.angle_gamma   90.00
#
_symmetry.space_group_name_H-M   'P 1'
#
loop_
_entity.id
_entity.type
_entity.pdbx_description
1 polymer ?
#
loop_
_entity_poly.entity_id
_entity_poly.type
_entity_poly.pdbx_seq_one_letter_code
_entity_poly.pdbx_strand_id
1 'polypeptide(L)' 'TQNDEGSLHIAPLGLIEDGAGWVIAPFRPSATLDNLRATPFAVASFTDDVLVFAGCLTGNKDWPTRPAEQVPGAFLGG' A
#
# COMPACT_ATOMS: atom_id res chain seq x y z
N THR A 1 -1.90 0.77 -2.16
CA THR A 1 -2.18 0.66 -3.62
C THR A 1 -3.57 1.22 -3.88
N GLN A 2 -3.97 1.36 -5.13
CA GLN A 2 -5.29 1.89 -5.52
C GLN A 2 -5.89 0.95 -6.57
N ASN A 3 -7.21 0.72 -6.55
CA ASN A 3 -7.88 -0.02 -7.62
C ASN A 3 -8.08 0.89 -8.86
N ASP A 4 -8.74 0.38 -9.90
CA ASP A 4 -9.08 1.11 -11.13
C ASP A 4 -10.13 2.21 -10.94
N GLU A 5 -11.01 2.07 -9.95
CA GLU A 5 -12.00 3.09 -9.56
C GLU A 5 -11.41 4.22 -8.70
N GLY A 6 -10.14 4.10 -8.30
CA GLY A 6 -9.47 5.08 -7.48
C GLY A 6 -9.61 4.88 -5.96
N SER A 7 -10.20 3.78 -5.50
CA SER A 7 -10.29 3.43 -4.09
C SER A 7 -8.95 2.95 -3.52
N LEU A 8 -8.56 3.47 -2.36
CA LEU A 8 -7.30 3.15 -1.72
C LEU A 8 -7.37 1.82 -0.94
N HIS A 9 -6.29 1.04 -1.04
CA HIS A 9 -6.07 -0.13 -0.21
C HIS A 9 -4.75 0.02 0.56
N ILE A 10 -4.86 0.05 1.88
CA ILE A 10 -3.73 0.08 2.83
C ILE A 10 -3.57 -1.33 3.42
N ALA A 11 -2.36 -1.88 3.31
CA ALA A 11 -2.02 -3.19 3.86
C ALA A 11 -0.53 -3.24 4.24
N PRO A 12 -0.14 -4.00 5.28
CA PRO A 12 1.26 -4.27 5.59
C PRO A 12 1.90 -5.06 4.45
N LEU A 13 3.11 -4.66 4.06
CA LEU A 13 3.86 -5.32 3.01
C LEU A 13 5.36 -5.27 3.32
N GLY A 14 6.05 -6.38 3.09
CA GLY A 14 7.52 -6.38 3.02
C GLY A 14 7.98 -5.86 1.66
N LEU A 15 8.91 -4.91 1.66
CA LEU A 15 9.66 -4.51 0.48
C LEU A 15 11.05 -5.13 0.55
N ILE A 16 11.50 -5.71 -0.55
CA ILE A 16 12.82 -6.29 -0.66
C ILE A 16 13.66 -5.36 -1.53
N GLU A 17 14.77 -4.87 -1.00
CA GLU A 17 15.75 -4.10 -1.77
C GLU A 17 16.42 -5.02 -2.78
N ASP A 18 16.46 -4.62 -4.05
CA ASP A 18 17.11 -5.36 -5.14
C ASP A 18 17.87 -4.40 -6.05
N GLY A 19 19.15 -4.19 -5.73
CA GLY A 19 20.02 -3.26 -6.44
C GLY A 19 19.50 -1.82 -6.36
N ALA A 20 19.17 -1.23 -7.52
CA ALA A 20 18.63 0.12 -7.61
C ALA A 20 17.09 0.18 -7.46
N GLY A 21 16.43 -0.97 -7.26
CA GLY A 21 14.98 -1.09 -7.22
C GLY A 21 14.46 -1.81 -5.99
N TRP A 22 13.16 -2.03 -6.00
CA TRP A 22 12.43 -2.73 -4.93
C TRP A 22 11.57 -3.84 -5.53
N VAL A 23 11.55 -4.99 -4.87
CA VAL A 23 10.62 -6.08 -5.18
C VAL A 23 9.42 -6.02 -4.24
N ILE A 24 8.24 -5.98 -4.84
CA ILE A 24 6.94 -6.14 -4.19
C ILE A 24 6.39 -7.53 -4.54
N ALA A 25 6.22 -8.38 -3.53
CA ALA A 25 5.75 -9.76 -3.70
C ALA A 25 4.46 -10.02 -2.89
N PRO A 26 3.29 -9.54 -3.35
CA PRO A 26 2.03 -9.73 -2.63
C PRO A 26 1.57 -11.19 -2.70
N PHE A 27 0.89 -11.65 -1.66
CA PHE A 27 0.31 -13.00 -1.60
C PHE A 27 -0.81 -13.20 -2.64
N ARG A 28 -1.06 -14.46 -2.96
CA ARG A 28 -2.20 -14.90 -3.79
C ARG A 28 -3.18 -15.69 -2.93
N PRO A 29 -4.49 -15.35 -2.92
CA PRO A 29 -5.11 -14.12 -3.46
C PRO A 29 -4.88 -12.90 -2.54
N SER A 30 -4.83 -11.68 -3.10
CA SER A 30 -4.85 -10.45 -2.30
C SER A 30 -5.33 -9.23 -3.11
N ALA A 31 -5.99 -8.28 -2.42
CA ALA A 31 -6.40 -7.00 -3.01
C ALA A 31 -5.18 -6.18 -3.48
N THR A 32 -4.04 -6.26 -2.78
CA THR A 32 -2.79 -5.64 -3.24
C THR A 32 -2.37 -6.15 -4.62
N LEU A 33 -2.41 -7.46 -4.86
CA LEU A 33 -2.07 -8.04 -6.16
C LEU A 33 -3.07 -7.64 -7.24
N ASP A 34 -4.36 -7.69 -6.95
CA ASP A 34 -5.39 -7.34 -7.93
C ASP A 34 -5.31 -5.85 -8.31
N ASN A 35 -5.11 -4.97 -7.33
CA ASN A 35 -4.84 -3.56 -7.56
C ASN A 35 -3.59 -3.34 -8.41
N LEU A 36 -2.47 -4.04 -8.14
CA LEU A 36 -1.24 -3.90 -8.92
C LEU A 36 -1.38 -4.39 -10.37
N ARG A 37 -2.32 -5.29 -10.64
CA ARG A 37 -2.63 -5.72 -12.01
C ARG A 37 -3.45 -4.69 -12.78
N ALA A 38 -4.36 -4.00 -12.10
CA ALA A 38 -5.21 -2.97 -12.69
C ALA A 38 -4.48 -1.60 -12.79
N THR A 39 -3.85 -1.19 -11.70
CA THR A 39 -3.10 0.06 -11.53
C THR A 39 -1.67 -0.31 -11.09
N PRO A 40 -0.69 -0.35 -12.02
CA PRO A 40 0.65 -0.90 -11.76
C PRO A 40 1.56 0.05 -10.98
N PHE A 41 1.03 0.65 -9.92
CA PHE A 41 1.73 1.59 -9.04
C PHE A 41 1.48 1.23 -7.57
N ALA A 42 2.53 1.35 -6.77
CA ALA A 42 2.46 1.28 -5.32
C ALA A 42 3.12 2.51 -4.71
N VAL A 43 2.54 2.97 -3.61
CA VAL A 43 3.14 3.96 -2.72
C VAL A 43 3.39 3.26 -1.40
N ALA A 44 4.60 3.37 -0.88
CA ALA A 44 5.00 2.77 0.39
C ALA A 44 5.15 3.85 1.44
N SER A 45 4.60 3.61 2.63
CA SER A 45 4.84 4.43 3.82
C SER A 45 5.74 3.66 4.77
N PHE A 46 6.82 4.29 5.22
CA PHE A 46 7.65 3.77 6.30
C PHE A 46 7.16 4.38 7.61
N THR A 47 6.65 3.54 8.52
CA THR A 47 6.08 3.97 9.80
C THR A 47 6.38 2.93 10.87
N ASP A 48 6.51 3.38 12.11
CA ASP A 48 6.62 2.59 13.33
C ASP A 48 5.32 2.56 14.15
N ASP A 49 4.25 3.22 13.68
CA ASP A 49 2.94 3.18 14.32
C ASP A 49 2.30 1.79 14.17
N VAL A 50 2.41 0.99 15.23
CA VAL A 50 1.86 -0.36 15.33
C VAL A 50 0.34 -0.42 15.17
N LEU A 51 -0.38 0.69 15.40
CA LEU A 51 -1.83 0.73 15.23
C LEU A 51 -2.23 0.62 13.77
N VAL A 52 -1.42 1.13 12.83
CA VAL A 52 -1.65 0.96 11.39
C VAL A 52 -1.64 -0.51 11.01
N PHE A 53 -0.64 -1.25 11.51
CA PHE A 53 -0.52 -2.68 11.28
C PHE A 53 -1.69 -3.46 11.92
N ALA A 54 -2.01 -3.16 13.18
CA ALA A 54 -3.10 -3.80 13.91
C ALA A 54 -4.46 -3.52 13.26
N GLY A 55 -4.69 -2.29 12.78
CA GLY A 55 -5.92 -1.89 12.11
C GLY A 55 -6.14 -2.64 10.81
N CYS A 56 -5.08 -2.84 10.01
CA CYS A 56 -5.16 -3.63 8.78
C CYS A 56 -5.65 -5.07 9.01
N LEU A 57 -5.31 -5.66 10.17
CA LEU A 57 -5.67 -7.03 10.54
C LEU A 57 -7.02 -7.12 11.27
N THR A 58 -7.43 -6.06 11.97
CA THR A 58 -8.66 -6.03 12.78
C THR A 58 -9.84 -5.35 12.09
N GLY A 59 -9.62 -4.77 10.91
CA GLY A 59 -10.67 -4.16 10.09
C GLY A 59 -10.73 -2.63 10.15
N ASN A 60 -9.90 -1.97 10.98
CA ASN A 60 -9.74 -0.51 10.97
C ASN A 60 -8.69 -0.09 9.91
N LYS A 61 -9.15 0.24 8.70
CA LYS A 61 -8.29 0.49 7.53
C LYS A 61 -8.30 1.93 7.06
N ASP A 62 -9.11 2.79 7.66
CA ASP A 62 -9.26 4.19 7.29
C ASP A 62 -8.26 5.04 8.06
N TRP A 63 -7.06 5.16 7.50
CA TRP A 63 -5.99 5.99 8.03
C TRP A 63 -5.97 7.34 7.30
N PRO A 64 -5.63 8.45 7.98
CA PRO A 64 -5.35 9.70 7.30
C PRO A 64 -4.28 9.50 6.23
N THR A 65 -4.52 10.01 5.03
CA THR A 65 -3.58 9.88 3.91
C THR A 65 -3.39 11.20 3.19
N ARG A 66 -2.29 11.30 2.46
CA ARG A 66 -1.97 12.38 1.53
C ARG A 66 -1.72 11.81 0.14
N PRO A 67 -2.18 12.49 -0.93
CA PRO A 67 -1.96 12.00 -2.29
C PRO A 67 -0.46 11.97 -2.60
N ALA A 68 -0.02 10.93 -3.32
CA ALA A 68 1.34 10.87 -3.82
C ALA A 68 1.51 11.81 -5.03
N GLU A 69 2.71 12.37 -5.18
CA GLU A 69 2.98 13.40 -6.20
C GLU A 69 3.36 12.81 -7.56
N GLN A 70 3.98 11.62 -7.57
CA GLN A 70 4.62 11.07 -8.78
C GLN A 70 3.81 9.95 -9.45
N VAL A 71 2.97 9.25 -8.68
CA VAL A 71 2.22 8.08 -9.14
C VAL A 71 0.82 8.05 -8.51
N PRO A 72 -0.18 7.41 -9.14
CA PRO A 72 -1.48 7.19 -8.52
C PRO A 72 -1.36 6.46 -7.18
N GLY A 73 -2.02 7.01 -6.16
CA GLY A 73 -2.05 6.47 -4.81
C GLY A 73 -1.85 7.53 -3.73
N ALA A 74 -1.66 7.05 -2.49
CA ALA A 74 -1.50 7.90 -1.32
C ALA A 74 -0.56 7.26 -0.30
N PHE A 75 0.05 8.09 0.54
CA PHE A 75 0.88 7.69 1.68
C PHE A 75 0.23 8.15 3.00
N LEU A 76 0.66 7.57 4.13
CA LEU A 76 0.13 7.89 5.46
C LEU A 76 0.36 9.38 5.81
N GLY A 77 -0.66 10.02 6.37
CA GLY A 77 -0.72 11.48 6.59
C GLY A 77 0.07 12.02 7.80
N GLY A 78 0.72 11.15 8.56
CA GLY A 78 1.34 11.46 9.86
C GLY A 78 0.43 11.14 11.04
#